data_AF-A0A529XBY6-F1
#
_entry.id   AF-A0A529XBY6-F1
#
_cell.length_a   1.000
_cell.length_b   1.000
_cell.length_c   1.000
_cell.angle_alpha   90.00
_cell.angle_beta   90.00
_cell.angle_gamma   90.00
#
_symmetry.space_group_name_H-M   'P 1'
#
loop_
_entity.id
_entity.type
_entity.pdbx_description
1 polymer ?
#
loop_
_entity_poly.entity_id
_entity_poly.type
_entity_poly.pdbx_seq_one_letter_code
_entity_poly.pdbx_strand_id
1 'polypeptide(L)'
;LGQAQAVAPATADYTPSDPQIAWYLAHFIEMVRSLPADPIIVRQNWLSAYDFTTTAGAMALNDYARANDPFGKLGKQQVALDVSSVIRASPDSFRVAWAERRYQDGALADTTRWTAILTITIQPPTDADRLRKNPLGIFVNAINWSKELGQ
;
A
#
# COMPACT_ATOMS: atom_id res chain seq x y z
N LEU A 1 35.74 -20.85 -10.54
CA LEU A 1 35.13 -20.06 -11.63
C LEU A 1 33.62 -20.02 -11.38
N GLY A 2 33.15 -19.02 -10.65
CA GLY A 2 31.72 -18.83 -10.36
C GLY A 2 31.17 -17.81 -11.33
N GLN A 3 30.28 -18.24 -12.23
CA GLN A 3 29.64 -17.37 -13.20
C GLN A 3 28.80 -16.33 -12.46
N ALA A 4 29.23 -15.07 -12.51
CA ALA A 4 28.34 -13.95 -12.31
C ALA A 4 27.37 -13.97 -13.50
N GLN A 5 26.17 -14.50 -13.27
CA GLN A 5 25.08 -14.38 -14.23
C GLN A 5 24.78 -12.89 -14.34
N ALA A 6 25.18 -12.29 -15.46
CA ALA A 6 24.85 -10.92 -15.78
C ALA A 6 23.33 -10.79 -15.66
N VAL A 7 22.87 -10.04 -14.66
CA VAL A 7 21.50 -9.55 -14.62
C VAL A 7 21.37 -8.76 -15.92
N ALA A 8 20.64 -9.31 -16.89
CA ALA A 8 20.36 -8.63 -18.13
C ALA A 8 19.86 -7.23 -17.80
N PRO A 9 20.26 -6.18 -18.54
CA PRO A 9 19.76 -4.83 -18.28
C PRO A 9 18.24 -4.93 -18.19
N ALA A 10 17.68 -4.47 -17.06
CA ALA A 10 16.24 -4.42 -16.87
C ALA A 10 15.65 -3.84 -18.15
N THR A 11 14.83 -4.64 -18.83
CA THR A 11 14.23 -4.32 -20.14
C THR A 11 13.78 -2.86 -20.12
N ALA A 12 14.44 -2.02 -20.94
CA ALA A 12 14.51 -0.58 -20.74
C ALA A 12 13.15 0.16 -20.83
N ASP A 13 12.08 -0.51 -21.27
CA ASP A 13 10.76 0.09 -21.43
C ASP A 13 9.63 -0.82 -20.89
N TYR A 14 9.83 -1.45 -19.73
CA TYR A 14 8.75 -2.22 -19.09
C TYR A 14 7.69 -1.31 -18.49
N THR A 15 6.46 -1.37 -19.01
CA THR A 15 5.30 -0.70 -18.41
C THR A 15 4.44 -1.74 -17.67
N PRO A 16 4.29 -1.64 -16.33
CA PRO A 16 3.42 -2.52 -15.57
C PRO A 16 1.98 -2.50 -16.10
N SER A 17 1.40 -3.69 -16.25
CA SER A 17 -0.01 -3.85 -16.63
C SER A 17 -0.95 -3.49 -15.48
N ASP A 18 -2.19 -3.14 -15.80
CA ASP A 18 -3.22 -2.80 -14.81
C ASP A 18 -3.39 -3.87 -13.72
N PRO A 19 -3.44 -5.18 -14.00
CA PRO A 19 -3.53 -6.19 -12.94
C PRO A 19 -2.34 -6.19 -11.98
N GLN A 20 -1.13 -5.90 -12.48
CA GLN A 20 0.06 -5.80 -11.64
C GLN A 20 -0.02 -4.57 -10.74
N ILE A 21 -0.37 -3.41 -11.33
CA ILE A 21 -0.57 -2.18 -10.56
C ILE A 21 -1.66 -2.40 -9.50
N ALA A 22 -2.78 -3.02 -9.89
CA ALA A 22 -3.89 -3.32 -9.00
C ALA A 22 -3.46 -4.17 -7.80
N TRP A 23 -2.66 -5.22 -8.03
CA TRP A 23 -2.09 -6.04 -6.95
C TRP A 23 -1.22 -5.21 -6.00
N TYR A 24 -0.32 -4.38 -6.54
CA TYR A 24 0.54 -3.51 -5.72
C TYR A 24 -0.26 -2.50 -4.90
N LEU A 25 -1.30 -1.91 -5.47
CA LEU A 25 -2.14 -0.93 -4.76
C LEU A 25 -3.03 -1.57 -3.69
N ALA A 26 -3.55 -2.77 -3.93
CA ALA A 26 -4.24 -3.54 -2.90
C ALA A 26 -3.30 -3.83 -1.72
N HIS A 27 -2.10 -4.33 -2.02
CA HIS A 27 -1.10 -4.63 -0.99
C HIS A 27 -0.63 -3.37 -0.24
N PHE A 28 -0.45 -2.25 -0.93
CA PHE A 28 -0.14 -0.95 -0.31
C PHE A 28 -1.22 -0.55 0.69
N ILE A 29 -2.50 -0.66 0.32
CA ILE A 29 -3.62 -0.36 1.22
C ILE A 29 -3.61 -1.30 2.43
N GLU A 30 -3.41 -2.60 2.23
CA GLU A 30 -3.28 -3.57 3.32
C GLU A 30 -2.17 -3.20 4.31
N MET A 31 -0.98 -2.85 3.83
CA MET A 31 0.15 -2.47 4.68
C MET A 31 -0.15 -1.25 5.56
N VAL A 32 -0.76 -0.20 4.99
CA VAL A 32 -0.93 1.09 5.69
C VAL A 32 -2.22 1.21 6.51
N ARG A 33 -3.24 0.39 6.21
CA ARG A 33 -4.54 0.42 6.87
C ARG A 33 -4.76 -0.73 7.85
N SER A 34 -4.00 -1.83 7.74
CA SER A 34 -4.12 -2.94 8.69
C SER A 34 -3.47 -2.59 10.04
N LEU A 35 -3.97 -3.24 11.08
CA LEU A 35 -3.36 -3.24 12.39
C LEU A 35 -3.29 -4.68 12.94
N PRO A 36 -2.24 -5.44 12.57
CA PRO A 36 -1.94 -6.73 13.19
C PRO A 36 -1.70 -6.63 14.70
N ALA A 37 -1.80 -7.78 15.38
CA ALA A 37 -1.49 -7.88 16.81
C ALA A 37 -0.02 -7.60 17.12
N ASP A 38 0.88 -7.95 16.18
CA ASP A 38 2.32 -7.87 16.35
C ASP A 38 2.84 -6.49 15.94
N PRO A 39 3.42 -5.70 16.88
CA PRO A 39 4.01 -4.40 16.58
C PRO A 39 5.20 -4.45 15.61
N ILE A 40 5.89 -5.58 15.52
CA ILE A 40 6.99 -5.77 14.57
C ILE A 40 6.45 -5.76 13.14
N ILE A 41 5.35 -6.50 12.90
CA ILE A 41 4.70 -6.54 11.59
C ILE A 41 4.12 -5.18 11.22
N VAL A 42 3.49 -4.47 12.16
CA VAL A 42 3.01 -3.09 11.90
C VAL A 42 4.16 -2.19 11.45
N ARG A 43 5.29 -2.21 12.16
CA ARG A 43 6.46 -1.40 11.76
C ARG A 43 6.99 -1.82 10.38
N GLN A 44 7.09 -3.11 10.10
CA GLN A 44 7.55 -3.62 8.81
C GLN A 44 6.64 -3.16 7.68
N ASN A 45 5.32 -3.31 7.83
CA ASN A 45 4.34 -2.86 6.85
C ASN A 45 4.49 -1.37 6.52
N TRP A 46 4.64 -0.52 7.54
CA TRP A 46 4.83 0.91 7.34
C TRP A 46 6.16 1.24 6.66
N LEU A 47 7.26 0.60 7.05
CA LEU A 47 8.56 0.79 6.40
C LEU A 47 8.52 0.36 4.93
N SER A 48 7.92 -0.80 4.65
CA SER A 48 7.75 -1.30 3.29
C SER A 48 6.82 -0.41 2.46
N ALA A 49 5.77 0.17 3.05
CA ALA A 49 4.90 1.10 2.34
C ALA A 49 5.66 2.33 1.82
N TYR A 50 6.66 2.84 2.54
CA TYR A 50 7.46 3.97 2.07
C TYR A 50 8.28 3.66 0.81
N ASP A 51 8.69 2.40 0.61
CA ASP A 51 9.38 1.97 -0.63
C ASP A 51 8.48 2.08 -1.87
N PHE A 52 7.16 2.22 -1.68
CA PHE A 52 6.15 2.41 -2.74
C PHE A 52 5.61 3.84 -2.80
N THR A 53 6.23 4.82 -2.15
CA THR A 53 5.74 6.21 -2.16
C THR A 53 6.74 7.17 -2.79
N THR A 54 6.22 8.19 -3.49
CA THR A 54 7.02 9.39 -3.76
C THR A 54 7.16 10.21 -2.48
N THR A 55 7.98 11.27 -2.49
CA THR A 55 8.04 12.23 -1.38
C THR A 55 6.66 12.79 -1.03
N ALA A 56 5.85 13.12 -2.03
CA ALA A 56 4.48 13.64 -1.81
C ALA A 56 3.56 12.56 -1.22
N GLY A 57 3.64 11.32 -1.71
CA GLY A 57 2.87 10.20 -1.16
C GLY A 57 3.26 9.90 0.29
N ALA A 58 4.56 9.94 0.60
CA ALA A 58 5.07 9.75 1.95
C ALA A 58 4.59 10.84 2.92
N MET A 59 4.51 12.10 2.45
CA MET A 59 3.93 13.19 3.25
C MET A 59 2.46 12.93 3.57
N ALA A 60 1.65 12.57 2.57
CA ALA A 60 0.24 12.24 2.79
C ALA A 60 0.06 11.05 3.77
N LEU A 61 0.91 10.02 3.64
CA LEU A 61 0.89 8.86 4.53
C LEU A 61 1.29 9.23 5.97
N ASN A 62 2.29 10.10 6.15
CA ASN A 62 2.70 10.62 7.45
C ASN A 62 1.60 11.47 8.12
N ASP A 63 0.92 12.31 7.36
CA ASP A 63 -0.17 13.15 7.87
C ASP A 63 -1.31 12.28 8.39
N TYR A 64 -1.64 11.21 7.68
CA TYR A 64 -2.58 10.21 8.16
C TYR A 64 -2.10 9.47 9.42
N ALA A 65 -0.83 9.04 9.45
CA ALA A 65 -0.27 8.35 10.62
C ALA A 65 -0.41 9.21 11.88
N ARG A 66 -0.13 10.51 11.78
CA ARG A 66 -0.27 11.46 12.88
C ARG A 66 -1.72 11.64 13.33
N ALA A 67 -2.66 11.69 12.39
CA ALA A 67 -4.07 11.87 12.69
C ALA A 67 -4.75 10.61 13.28
N ASN A 68 -4.36 9.42 12.82
CA ASN A 68 -5.00 8.17 13.20
C ASN A 68 -4.27 7.41 14.33
N ASP A 69 -3.01 7.74 14.59
CA ASP A 69 -2.13 7.08 15.57
C ASP A 69 -2.25 5.54 15.54
N PRO A 70 -1.77 4.89 14.46
CA PRO A 70 -1.88 3.43 14.32
C PRO A 70 -1.16 2.69 15.46
N PHE A 71 -0.07 3.26 16.01
CA PHE A 71 0.72 2.62 17.05
C PHE A 71 0.10 2.74 18.45
N GLY A 72 -0.57 3.85 18.78
CA GLY A 72 -1.26 4.00 20.08
C GLY A 72 -2.45 3.06 20.29
N LYS A 73 -2.88 2.39 19.21
CA LYS A 73 -3.97 1.41 19.17
C LYS A 73 -3.50 -0.04 19.29
N LEU A 74 -2.19 -0.29 19.24
CA LEU A 74 -1.60 -1.63 19.39
C LEU A 74 -2.00 -2.28 20.71
N GLY A 75 -2.29 -3.58 20.66
CA GLY A 75 -2.71 -4.37 21.82
C GLY A 75 -4.14 -4.08 22.33
N LYS A 76 -4.81 -3.04 21.81
CA LYS A 76 -6.20 -2.69 22.18
C LYS A 76 -7.20 -3.06 21.09
N GLN A 77 -6.77 -3.01 19.83
CA GLN A 77 -7.61 -3.39 18.70
C GLN A 77 -6.75 -3.98 17.60
N GLN A 78 -7.40 -4.73 16.73
CA GLN A 78 -6.83 -5.24 15.49
C GLN A 78 -7.72 -4.79 14.32
N VAL A 79 -7.12 -4.55 13.16
CA VAL A 79 -7.84 -4.17 11.96
C VAL A 79 -7.40 -5.07 10.82
N ALA A 80 -8.35 -5.89 10.33
CA ALA A 80 -8.17 -6.71 9.14
C ALA A 80 -8.82 -6.02 7.94
N LEU A 81 -8.17 -6.13 6.78
CA LEU A 81 -8.67 -5.59 5.51
C LEU A 81 -9.12 -6.72 4.59
N ASP A 82 -10.11 -6.38 3.77
CA ASP A 82 -10.64 -7.22 2.70
C ASP A 82 -10.83 -6.34 1.46
N VAL A 83 -9.83 -6.34 0.56
CA VAL A 83 -9.83 -5.50 -0.64
C VAL A 83 -10.79 -6.09 -1.67
N SER A 84 -11.88 -5.38 -1.96
CA SER A 84 -12.96 -5.86 -2.81
C SER A 84 -12.73 -5.54 -4.28
N SER A 85 -12.09 -4.42 -4.60
CA SER A 85 -11.78 -4.05 -5.98
C SER A 85 -10.64 -3.05 -6.10
N VAL A 86 -9.93 -3.12 -7.22
CA VAL A 86 -8.99 -2.11 -7.68
C VAL A 86 -9.23 -1.87 -9.16
N ILE A 87 -9.62 -0.65 -9.53
CA ILE A 87 -10.07 -0.31 -10.87
C ILE A 87 -9.35 0.96 -11.33
N ARG A 88 -8.80 0.95 -12.54
CA ARG A 88 -8.21 2.16 -13.13
C ARG A 88 -9.29 3.23 -13.30
N ALA A 89 -9.05 4.40 -12.72
CA ALA A 89 -9.97 5.55 -12.76
C ALA A 89 -9.52 6.62 -13.77
N SER A 90 -8.21 6.76 -14.00
CA SER A 90 -7.60 7.63 -15.02
C SER A 90 -6.28 7.01 -15.51
N PRO A 91 -5.56 7.63 -16.47
CA PRO A 91 -4.23 7.15 -16.89
C PRO A 91 -3.22 6.99 -15.74
N ASP A 92 -3.38 7.78 -14.68
CA ASP A 92 -2.47 7.87 -13.54
C ASP A 92 -3.15 7.59 -12.19
N SER A 93 -4.42 7.20 -12.14
CA SER A 93 -5.11 6.93 -10.88
C SER A 93 -5.97 5.68 -10.88
N PHE A 94 -6.10 5.10 -9.69
CA PHE A 94 -6.87 3.90 -9.42
C PHE A 94 -7.81 4.13 -8.26
N ARG A 95 -9.04 3.63 -8.40
CA ARG A 95 -9.98 3.49 -7.30
C ARG A 95 -9.75 2.14 -6.63
N VAL A 96 -9.54 2.14 -5.32
CA VAL A 96 -9.47 0.95 -4.47
C VAL A 96 -10.67 0.96 -3.54
N ALA A 97 -11.37 -0.17 -3.40
CA ALA A 97 -12.43 -0.33 -2.42
C ALA A 97 -12.11 -1.52 -1.51
N TRP A 98 -12.40 -1.39 -0.22
CA TRP A 98 -12.16 -2.45 0.77
C TRP A 98 -13.13 -2.35 1.95
N ALA A 99 -13.25 -3.45 2.68
CA ALA A 99 -13.87 -3.48 3.99
C ALA A 99 -12.79 -3.57 5.09
N GLU A 100 -13.02 -2.88 6.20
CA GLU A 100 -12.22 -2.99 7.41
C GLU A 100 -13.03 -3.64 8.50
N ARG A 101 -12.50 -4.74 9.03
CA ARG A 101 -13.06 -5.45 10.18
C ARG A 101 -12.21 -5.13 11.39
N ARG A 102 -12.81 -4.45 12.36
CA ARG A 102 -12.15 -4.09 13.62
C ARG A 102 -12.47 -5.12 14.67
N TYR A 103 -11.43 -5.61 15.34
CA TYR A 103 -11.57 -6.54 16.47
C TYR A 103 -11.10 -5.86 17.75
N GLN A 104 -11.81 -6.11 18.84
CA GLN A 104 -11.46 -5.69 20.20
C GLN A 104 -11.63 -6.91 21.11
N ASP A 105 -10.63 -7.18 21.95
CA ASP A 105 -10.60 -8.35 22.85
C ASP A 105 -10.91 -9.69 22.14
N GLY A 106 -10.48 -9.82 20.88
CA GLY A 106 -10.68 -11.01 20.04
C GLY A 106 -12.06 -11.13 19.39
N ALA A 107 -13.00 -10.22 19.65
CA ALA A 107 -14.32 -10.20 19.04
C ALA A 107 -14.44 -9.13 17.95
N LEU A 108 -15.25 -9.39 16.92
CA LEU A 108 -15.56 -8.42 15.88
C LEU A 108 -16.38 -7.27 16.48
N ALA A 109 -15.85 -6.05 16.44
CA ALA A 109 -16.45 -4.85 17.01
C ALA A 109 -17.17 -4.00 15.96
N ASP A 110 -16.60 -3.87 14.75
CA ASP A 110 -17.18 -3.03 13.69
C ASP A 110 -16.73 -3.53 12.30
N THR A 111 -17.56 -3.26 11.29
CA THR A 111 -17.20 -3.44 9.88
C THR A 111 -17.52 -2.17 9.11
N THR A 112 -16.52 -1.59 8.47
CA THR A 112 -16.67 -0.34 7.70
C THR A 112 -16.21 -0.52 6.28
N ARG A 113 -16.87 0.16 5.33
CA ARG A 113 -16.45 0.18 3.93
C ARG A 113 -15.74 1.47 3.62
N TRP A 114 -14.74 1.36 2.76
CA TRP A 114 -13.86 2.46 2.39
C TRP A 114 -13.59 2.42 0.90
N THR A 115 -13.36 3.62 0.36
CA THR A 115 -12.79 3.79 -0.97
C THR A 115 -11.57 4.68 -0.91
N ALA A 116 -10.67 4.52 -1.86
CA ALA A 116 -9.56 5.42 -2.10
C ALA A 116 -9.42 5.72 -3.59
N ILE A 117 -8.99 6.92 -3.92
CA ILE A 117 -8.35 7.25 -5.18
C ILE A 117 -6.85 7.41 -4.89
N LEU A 118 -6.05 6.57 -5.54
CA LEU A 118 -4.59 6.60 -5.47
C LEU A 118 -4.05 7.10 -6.81
N THR A 119 -3.29 8.18 -6.80
CA THR A 119 -2.52 8.63 -7.97
C THR A 119 -1.16 7.96 -7.92
N ILE A 120 -0.71 7.43 -9.06
CA ILE A 120 0.56 6.72 -9.18
C ILE A 120 1.49 7.39 -10.18
N THR A 121 2.78 7.14 -10.03
CA THR A 121 3.80 7.38 -11.05
C THR A 121 4.64 6.11 -11.23
N ILE A 122 5.12 5.90 -12.45
CA ILE A 122 6.00 4.76 -12.76
C ILE A 122 7.41 5.33 -12.99
N GLN A 123 8.37 4.86 -12.21
CA GLN A 123 9.78 5.23 -12.32
C GLN A 123 10.61 3.95 -12.34
N PRO A 124 11.15 3.54 -13.49
CA PRO A 124 11.95 2.33 -13.60
C PRO A 124 13.10 2.33 -12.57
N PRO A 125 13.30 1.22 -11.84
CA PRO A 125 14.38 1.15 -10.84
C PRO A 125 15.75 1.25 -11.53
N THR A 126 16.59 2.15 -11.04
CA THR A 126 17.92 2.43 -11.62
C THR A 126 19.07 1.79 -10.83
N ASP A 127 18.77 1.17 -9.68
CA ASP A 127 19.74 0.52 -8.81
C ASP A 127 19.18 -0.77 -8.20
N ALA A 128 20.07 -1.62 -7.69
CA ALA A 128 19.74 -2.93 -7.17
C ALA A 128 18.84 -2.90 -5.92
N ASP A 129 18.95 -1.88 -5.06
CA ASP A 129 18.11 -1.79 -3.86
C ASP A 129 16.68 -1.43 -4.24
N ARG A 130 16.50 -0.46 -5.15
CA ARG A 130 15.18 -0.12 -5.71
C ARG A 130 14.56 -1.29 -6.46
N LEU A 131 15.34 -2.00 -7.27
CA LEU A 131 14.86 -3.19 -7.99
C LEU A 131 14.38 -4.28 -7.02
N ARG A 132 15.06 -4.49 -5.91
CA ARG A 132 14.68 -5.49 -4.89
C ARG A 132 13.39 -5.12 -4.16
N LYS A 133 13.20 -3.85 -3.83
CA LYS A 133 12.07 -3.37 -3.03
C LYS A 133 10.83 -3.08 -3.87
N ASN A 134 11.02 -2.49 -5.04
CA ASN A 134 9.97 -2.07 -5.95
C ASN A 134 10.38 -2.37 -7.41
N PRO A 135 10.33 -3.66 -7.81
CA PRO A 135 10.85 -4.10 -9.11
C PRO A 135 10.10 -3.50 -10.29
N LEU A 136 8.83 -3.10 -10.10
CA LEU A 136 8.01 -2.50 -11.14
C LEU A 136 8.06 -0.96 -11.14
N GLY A 137 8.75 -0.35 -10.17
CA GLY A 137 8.88 1.10 -10.08
C GLY A 137 7.54 1.82 -9.88
N ILE A 138 6.57 1.19 -9.23
CA ILE A 138 5.23 1.77 -9.02
C ILE A 138 5.27 2.60 -7.73
N PHE A 139 5.04 3.90 -7.83
CA PHE A 139 5.01 4.79 -6.69
C PHE A 139 3.65 5.45 -6.52
N VAL A 140 3.10 5.42 -5.31
CA VAL A 140 1.94 6.20 -4.91
C VAL A 140 2.39 7.64 -4.66
N ASN A 141 1.77 8.56 -5.40
CA ASN A 141 2.07 9.99 -5.36
C ASN A 141 1.05 10.81 -4.56
N ALA A 142 -0.23 10.43 -4.64
CA ALA A 142 -1.30 11.05 -3.87
C ALA A 142 -2.28 10.00 -3.36
N ILE A 143 -2.84 10.26 -2.17
CA ILE A 143 -3.74 9.35 -1.47
C ILE A 143 -4.96 10.16 -1.04
N ASN A 144 -6.14 9.73 -1.46
CA ASN A 144 -7.40 10.26 -0.96
C ASN A 144 -8.34 9.10 -0.68
N TRP A 145 -8.59 8.82 0.60
CA TRP A 145 -9.57 7.82 1.02
C TRP A 145 -10.75 8.44 1.75
N SER A 146 -11.89 7.76 1.67
CA SER A 146 -13.11 8.14 2.35
C SER A 146 -13.83 6.90 2.86
N LYS A 147 -14.43 7.03 4.03
CA LYS A 147 -15.35 6.03 4.56
C LYS A 147 -16.65 6.13 3.77
N GLU A 148 -17.15 5.01 3.28
CA GLU A 148 -18.49 4.97 2.68
C GLU A 148 -19.52 5.16 3.80
N LEU A 149 -20.40 6.14 3.64
CA LEU A 149 -21.58 6.27 4.49
C LEU A 149 -22.58 5.22 4.02
N GLY A 150 -23.01 4.34 4.92
CA GLY A 150 -24.04 3.35 4.62
C GLY A 150 -25.29 4.04 4.09
N GLN A 151 -25.87 3.48 3.03
CA GLN A 151 -27.25 3.79 2.63
C GLN A 151 -28.22 3.05 3.55
#